data_AF-A0A369T1P4-F1
#
_entry.id   AF-A0A369T1P4-F1
#
_cell.length_a   1.000
_cell.length_b   1.000
_cell.length_c   1.000
_cell.angle_alpha   90.00
_cell.angle_beta   90.00
_cell.angle_gamma   90.00
#
_symmetry.space_group_name_H-M   'P 1'
#
loop_
_entity.id
_entity.type
_entity.pdbx_description
1 polymer ?
#
loop_
_entity_poly.entity_id
_entity_poly.type
_entity_poly.pdbx_seq_one_letter_code
_entity_poly.pdbx_strand_id
1 'polypeptide(L)'
;MLGVCLECLRSDPGASELALSVHRRERSRMGLPPEPPRGRGVKCGLCDADCVIPDGGIGYCGMVMNDEGRLVNLAGAPRYGLLEY
;
A
#
# COMPACT_ATOMS: atom_id res chain seq x y z
N MET A 1 8.15 -5.67 11.62
CA MET A 1 7.74 -6.01 13.00
C MET A 1 6.92 -4.85 13.55
N LEU A 2 5.73 -5.11 14.13
CA LEU A 2 4.77 -4.06 14.54
C LEU A 2 5.01 -3.51 15.96
N GLY A 3 5.85 -4.16 16.76
CA GLY A 3 6.17 -3.73 18.13
C GLY A 3 5.07 -3.99 19.16
N VAL A 4 3.98 -4.66 18.78
CA VAL A 4 2.85 -5.03 19.66
C VAL A 4 2.51 -6.51 19.48
N CYS A 5 2.14 -7.20 20.58
CA CYS A 5 1.67 -8.58 20.52
C CYS A 5 0.14 -8.62 20.32
N LEU A 6 -0.39 -9.82 20.04
CA LEU A 6 -1.83 -10.03 19.86
C LEU A 6 -2.65 -9.64 21.11
N GLU A 7 -2.12 -9.91 22.30
CA GLU A 7 -2.80 -9.58 23.54
C GLU A 7 -2.91 -8.07 23.73
N CYS A 8 -1.81 -7.32 23.54
CA CYS A 8 -1.81 -5.86 23.55
C CYS A 8 -2.82 -5.27 22.56
N LEU A 9 -2.90 -5.80 21.33
CA LEU A 9 -3.88 -5.32 20.34
C LEU A 9 -5.33 -5.49 20.76
N ARG A 10 -5.65 -6.47 21.61
CA ARG A 10 -7.01 -6.75 22.08
C ARG A 10 -7.38 -5.98 23.35
N SER A 11 -6.40 -5.73 24.22
CA SER A 11 -6.63 -5.17 25.54
C SER A 11 -6.34 -3.68 25.65
N ASP A 12 -5.48 -3.13 24.80
CA ASP A 12 -5.09 -1.72 24.80
C ASP A 12 -5.58 -1.00 23.53
N PRO A 13 -6.53 -0.04 23.66
CA PRO A 13 -6.97 0.78 22.53
C PRO A 13 -5.85 1.55 21.83
N GLY A 14 -4.78 1.91 22.55
CA GLY A 14 -3.62 2.62 22.01
C GLY A 14 -2.67 1.75 21.18
N ALA A 15 -2.70 0.42 21.38
CA ALA A 15 -1.81 -0.50 20.67
C ALA A 15 -2.07 -0.52 19.16
N SER A 16 -3.31 -0.28 18.73
CA SER A 16 -3.67 -0.22 17.32
C SER A 16 -3.06 1.00 16.62
N GLU A 17 -3.09 2.17 17.24
CA GLU A 17 -2.46 3.37 16.67
C GLU A 17 -0.93 3.22 16.63
N LEU A 18 -0.32 2.61 17.66
CA LEU A 18 1.10 2.29 17.63
C LEU A 18 1.44 1.36 16.46
N ALA A 19 0.69 0.27 16.27
CA ALA A 19 0.90 -0.66 15.16
C ALA A 19 0.77 0.04 13.79
N LEU A 20 -0.27 0.87 13.63
CA LEU A 20 -0.50 1.64 12.41
C LEU A 20 0.63 2.65 12.16
N SER A 21 1.12 3.33 13.19
CA SER A 21 2.24 4.28 13.06
C SER A 21 3.52 3.60 12.56
N VAL A 22 3.85 2.41 13.10
CA VAL A 22 4.99 1.61 12.68
C VAL A 22 4.79 1.16 11.24
N HIS A 23 3.59 0.67 10.90
CA HIS A 23 3.27 0.23 9.55
C HIS A 23 3.41 1.35 8.51
N ARG A 24 2.83 2.53 8.77
CA ARG A 24 2.97 3.71 7.90
C ARG A 24 4.45 4.05 7.68
N ARG A 25 5.24 4.07 8.77
CA ARG A 25 6.68 4.39 8.72
C ARG A 25 7.47 3.41 7.85
N GLU A 26 7.29 2.11 8.05
CA GLU A 26 8.04 1.12 7.27
C GLU A 26 7.65 1.16 5.79
N ARG A 27 6.37 1.38 5.48
CA ARG A 27 5.92 1.55 4.10
C ARG A 27 6.56 2.77 3.42
N SER A 28 6.59 3.92 4.10
CA SER A 28 7.27 5.11 3.57
C SER A 28 8.76 4.89 3.34
N ARG A 29 9.45 4.13 4.21
CA ARG A 29 10.88 3.77 4.01
C ARG A 29 11.12 2.95 2.76
N MET A 30 10.13 2.15 2.34
CA MET A 30 10.18 1.35 1.12
C MET A 30 9.70 2.12 -0.13
N GLY A 31 9.39 3.42 0.00
CA GLY A 31 8.81 4.22 -1.10
C GLY A 31 7.36 3.88 -1.42
N LEU A 32 6.66 3.15 -0.54
CA LEU A 32 5.26 2.78 -0.71
C LEU A 32 4.33 3.79 -0.03
N PRO A 33 3.08 3.98 -0.52
CA PRO A 33 2.10 4.84 0.12
C PRO A 33 1.84 4.38 1.56
N PRO A 34 1.92 5.27 2.58
CA PRO A 34 1.70 4.88 3.98
C PRO A 34 0.26 4.40 4.25
N GLU A 35 -0.69 4.94 3.49
CA GLU A 35 -2.11 4.57 3.51
C GLU A 35 -2.60 4.34 2.08
N PRO A 36 -3.74 3.64 1.87
CA PRO A 36 -4.30 3.49 0.54
C PRO A 36 -4.53 4.86 -0.12
N PRO A 37 -4.00 5.11 -1.33
CA PRO A 37 -4.20 6.38 -1.99
C PRO A 37 -5.68 6.58 -2.30
N ARG A 38 -6.19 7.77 -1.94
CA ARG A 38 -7.56 8.23 -2.14
C ARG A 38 -7.53 9.62 -2.78
N GLY A 39 -8.64 10.04 -3.39
CA GLY A 39 -8.79 11.39 -3.94
C GLY A 39 -8.86 11.42 -5.47
N ARG A 40 -8.02 12.22 -6.12
CA ARG A 40 -7.98 12.36 -7.59
C ARG A 40 -7.01 11.35 -8.21
N GLY A 41 -7.44 10.69 -9.28
CA GLY A 41 -6.67 9.68 -9.97
C GLY A 41 -7.56 8.62 -10.63
N VAL A 42 -6.97 7.47 -10.95
CA VAL A 42 -7.68 6.35 -11.55
C VAL A 42 -8.03 5.32 -10.49
N LYS A 43 -9.29 4.88 -10.48
CA LYS A 43 -9.79 3.86 -9.56
C LYS A 43 -9.27 2.48 -9.97
N CYS A 44 -8.61 1.78 -9.06
CA CYS A 44 -8.02 0.46 -9.31
C CYS A 44 -9.04 -0.68 -9.24
N GLY A 45 -9.81 -0.76 -8.14
CA GLY A 45 -10.90 -1.74 -7.99
C GLY A 45 -10.50 -3.22 -7.86
N LEU A 46 -9.20 -3.56 -7.79
CA LEU A 46 -8.75 -4.96 -7.73
C LEU A 46 -8.92 -5.63 -6.35
N CYS A 47 -8.98 -4.87 -5.27
CA CYS A 47 -9.13 -5.38 -3.90
C CYS A 47 -9.85 -4.37 -3.01
N ASP A 48 -10.13 -4.76 -1.77
CA ASP A 48 -10.88 -3.96 -0.79
C ASP A 48 -10.24 -2.62 -0.41
N ALA A 49 -8.94 -2.45 -0.66
CA ALA A 49 -8.27 -1.16 -0.48
C ALA A 49 -8.82 -0.09 -1.44
N ASP A 50 -9.46 -0.48 -2.54
CA ASP A 50 -10.16 0.36 -3.51
C ASP A 50 -9.42 1.68 -3.86
N CYS A 51 -8.14 1.55 -4.15
CA CYS A 51 -7.22 2.66 -4.34
C CYS A 51 -7.69 3.59 -5.48
N VAL A 52 -7.57 4.90 -5.28
CA VAL A 52 -7.60 5.90 -6.36
C VAL A 52 -6.18 6.42 -6.53
N ILE A 53 -5.51 5.96 -7.59
CA ILE A 53 -4.07 6.14 -7.77
C ILE A 53 -3.84 7.43 -8.58
N PRO A 54 -3.16 8.45 -8.04
CA PRO A 54 -2.86 9.67 -8.77
C PRO A 54 -1.92 9.38 -9.94
N ASP A 55 -1.88 10.26 -10.93
CA ASP A 55 -0.99 10.11 -12.07
C ASP A 55 0.49 10.07 -11.65
N GLY A 56 1.27 9.16 -12.23
CA GLY A 56 2.64 8.82 -11.78
C GLY A 56 2.72 8.12 -10.42
N GLY A 57 1.58 7.84 -9.78
CA GLY A 57 1.50 7.22 -8.46
C GLY A 57 1.45 5.70 -8.50
N ILE A 58 1.59 5.08 -7.32
CA ILE A 58 1.50 3.64 -7.13
C ILE A 58 0.39 3.30 -6.12
N GLY A 59 -0.25 2.16 -6.32
CA GLY A 59 -1.28 1.62 -5.44
C GLY A 59 -0.70 1.16 -4.11
N TYR A 60 -1.59 0.95 -3.13
CA TYR A 60 -1.19 0.50 -1.80
C TYR A 60 -0.42 -0.84 -1.82
N CYS A 61 -0.75 -1.72 -2.76
CA CYS A 61 -0.06 -3.00 -2.90
C CYS A 61 1.36 -2.88 -3.47
N GLY A 62 1.75 -1.72 -4.03
CA GLY A 62 3.03 -1.56 -4.72
C GLY A 62 3.13 -2.28 -6.07
N MET A 63 2.04 -2.90 -6.55
CA MET A 63 2.03 -3.70 -7.78
C MET A 63 1.29 -3.04 -8.94
N VAL A 64 0.54 -1.96 -8.69
CA VAL A 64 -0.22 -1.25 -9.73
C VAL A 64 0.22 0.21 -9.73
N MET A 65 0.60 0.73 -10.88
CA MET A 65 0.96 2.12 -11.09
C MET A 65 -0.08 2.79 -11.99
N ASN A 66 -0.28 4.09 -11.83
CA ASN A 66 -0.97 4.90 -12.80
C ASN A 66 0.06 5.63 -13.66
N ASP A 67 0.14 5.25 -14.93
CA ASP A 67 1.05 5.80 -15.93
C ASP A 67 0.23 6.55 -16.98
N GLU A 68 0.27 7.89 -16.93
CA GLU A 68 -0.47 8.79 -17.82
C GLU A 68 -1.98 8.49 -17.88
N GLY A 69 -2.59 8.26 -16.71
CA GLY A 69 -4.02 7.92 -16.59
C GLY A 69 -4.37 6.47 -16.92
N ARG A 70 -3.38 5.57 -17.07
CA ARG A 70 -3.60 4.13 -17.32
C ARG A 70 -3.03 3.29 -16.18
N LEU A 71 -3.80 2.32 -15.72
CA LEU A 71 -3.31 1.37 -14.72
C LEU A 71 -2.41 0.32 -15.35
N VAL A 72 -1.18 0.21 -14.84
CA VAL A 72 -0.17 -0.75 -15.27
C VAL A 72 0.13 -1.70 -14.11
N ASN A 73 0.03 -3.01 -14.33
CA ASN A 73 0.41 -4.02 -13.36
C ASN A 73 1.92 -4.33 -13.48
N LEU A 74 2.68 -4.05 -12.44
CA LEU A 74 4.13 -4.24 -12.37
C LEU A 74 4.53 -5.70 -12.07
N ALA A 75 3.61 -6.51 -11.57
CA ALA A 75 3.86 -7.91 -11.18
C ALA A 75 3.68 -8.90 -12.34
N GLY A 76 3.16 -8.47 -13.49
CA GLY A 76 2.90 -9.36 -14.63
C GLY A 76 2.97 -8.69 -16.01
N ALA A 77 3.50 -7.46 -16.09
CA ALA A 77 3.70 -6.80 -17.37
C ALA A 77 4.93 -7.38 -18.09
N PRO A 78 4.93 -7.50 -19.43
CA PRO A 78 6.07 -8.05 -20.18
C PRO A 78 7.42 -7.34 -19.93
N ARG A 79 7.39 -6.10 -19.43
CA ARG A 79 8.58 -5.29 -19.08
C ARG A 79 8.95 -5.33 -17.59
N TYR A 80 8.10 -5.88 -16.73
CA TYR A 80 8.27 -5.90 -15.28
C TYR A 80 8.00 -7.32 -14.77
N GLY A 81 9.05 -8.03 -14.35
CA GLY A 81 8.94 -9.37 -13.79
C GLY A 81 8.86 -9.35 -12.26
N LEU A 82 8.12 -10.29 -11.68
CA LEU A 82 8.26 -10.64 -10.27
C LEU A 82 9.60 -11.36 -10.08
N LEU A 83 10.54 -10.75 -9.36
CA LEU A 83 11.78 -11.41 -8.95
C LEU A 83 11.53 -12.08 -7.59
N GLU A 84 11.51 -13.41 -7.59
CA GLU A 84 11.50 -14.24 -6.38
C GLU A 84 12.94 -14.70 -6.10
N TYR A 85 13.42 -14.59 -4.85
CA TYR A 85 14.70 -15.12 -4.37
C TYR A 85 14.44 -16.07 -3.20
#